data_AF-A0A1G1Y2H2-F1
#
_entry.id   AF-A0A1G1Y2H2-F1
#
_cell.length_a   1.000
_cell.length_b   1.000
_cell.length_c   1.000
_cell.angle_alpha   90.00
_cell.angle_beta   90.00
_cell.angle_gamma   90.00
#
_symmetry.space_group_name_H-M   'P 1'
#
loop_
_entity.id
_entity.type
_entity.pdbx_description
1 polymer ?
#
loop_
_entity_poly.entity_id
_entity_poly.type
_entity_poly.pdbx_seq_one_letter_code
_entity_poly.pdbx_strand_id
1 'polypeptide(L)'
;MNQVRRTDLPWHIVEKKISDEISWLKKLIASWGSRDSCQHCDEFAYRQIALMIVSGKIKARKLDNYKANFWGESSKLGDTKHKHGKEWHQGMMNMIDTYFTTQGFDVTTEPILNNGRADLGVFYDGKKDLYVEVGTVSIYKMWINLSTMKNCIFLCIPAERTLLEFETF
;
A
#
# COMPACT_ATOMS: atom_id res chain seq x y z
N MET A 1 2.09 -22.95 -48.39
CA MET A 1 1.97 -23.12 -46.93
C MET A 1 2.93 -22.15 -46.26
N ASN A 2 2.42 -21.01 -45.77
CA ASN A 2 3.25 -20.03 -45.06
C ASN A 2 3.28 -20.39 -43.57
N GLN A 3 4.49 -20.56 -43.04
CA GLN A 3 4.76 -20.69 -41.61
C GLN A 3 4.21 -19.45 -40.89
N VAL A 4 3.16 -19.64 -40.10
CA VAL A 4 2.74 -18.66 -39.09
C VAL A 4 3.86 -18.60 -38.06
N ARG A 5 4.71 -17.57 -38.11
CA ARG A 5 5.57 -17.21 -36.97
C ARG A 5 4.64 -17.05 -35.77
N ARG A 6 4.89 -17.75 -34.67
CA ARG A 6 4.17 -17.56 -33.39
C ARG A 6 4.35 -16.10 -32.96
N THR A 7 3.44 -15.24 -33.41
CA THR A 7 3.37 -13.83 -33.07
C THR A 7 3.03 -13.69 -31.60
N ASP A 8 3.69 -12.75 -30.91
CA ASP A 8 3.43 -12.37 -29.53
C ASP A 8 1.93 -12.24 -29.25
N LEU A 9 1.37 -13.23 -28.55
CA LEU A 9 -0.05 -13.24 -28.22
C LEU A 9 -0.33 -12.10 -27.22
N PRO A 10 -1.46 -11.37 -27.32
CA PRO A 10 -1.81 -10.28 -26.40
C PRO A 10 -1.77 -10.68 -24.93
N TRP A 11 -2.03 -11.96 -24.62
CA TRP A 11 -1.98 -12.47 -23.26
C TRP A 11 -0.57 -12.43 -22.65
N HIS A 12 0.50 -12.65 -23.42
CA HIS A 12 1.88 -12.55 -22.91
C HIS A 12 2.21 -11.11 -22.48
N ILE A 13 1.73 -10.12 -23.22
CA ILE A 13 1.93 -8.70 -22.89
C ILE A 13 1.21 -8.37 -21.57
N VAL A 14 -0.03 -8.86 -21.40
CA VAL A 14 -0.79 -8.68 -20.16
C VAL A 14 -0.10 -9.37 -18.98
N GLU A 15 0.33 -10.63 -19.12
CA GLU A 15 1.04 -11.37 -18.07
C GLU A 15 2.39 -10.73 -17.71
N LYS A 16 3.10 -10.17 -18.70
CA LYS A 16 4.31 -9.38 -18.43
C LYS A 16 4.00 -8.16 -17.57
N LYS A 17 2.94 -7.40 -17.90
CA LYS A 17 2.52 -6.25 -17.08
C LYS A 17 2.14 -6.67 -15.66
N ILE A 18 1.38 -7.75 -15.50
CA ILE A 18 1.03 -8.29 -14.18
C ILE A 18 2.30 -8.65 -13.39
N SER A 19 3.27 -9.29 -14.06
CA SER A 19 4.54 -9.70 -13.45
C SER A 19 5.42 -8.50 -13.07
N ASP A 20 5.43 -7.44 -13.89
CA ASP A 20 6.10 -6.17 -13.62
C ASP A 20 5.48 -5.50 -12.36
N GLU A 21 4.15 -5.48 -12.23
CA GLU A 21 3.44 -4.97 -11.04
C GLU A 21 3.69 -5.81 -9.78
N ILE A 22 3.64 -7.16 -9.87
CA ILE A 22 3.98 -8.05 -8.74
C ILE A 22 5.41 -7.75 -8.26
N SER A 23 6.36 -7.64 -9.19
CA SER A 23 7.75 -7.36 -8.88
C SER A 23 7.93 -5.99 -8.24
N TRP A 24 7.16 -4.99 -8.66
CA TRP A 24 7.14 -3.67 -8.06
C TRP A 24 6.56 -3.69 -6.64
N LEU A 25 5.42 -4.35 -6.42
CA LEU A 25 4.80 -4.48 -5.10
C LEU A 25 5.73 -5.17 -4.09
N LYS A 26 6.34 -6.31 -4.46
CA LYS A 26 7.27 -7.05 -3.58
C LYS A 26 8.51 -6.25 -3.19
N LYS A 27 8.95 -5.31 -4.04
CA LYS A 27 10.09 -4.43 -3.74
C LYS A 27 9.73 -3.36 -2.70
N LEU A 28 8.46 -2.96 -2.62
CA LEU A 28 8.00 -1.87 -1.76
C LEU A 28 7.38 -2.37 -0.45
N ILE A 29 6.61 -3.45 -0.52
CA ILE A 29 5.99 -4.10 0.64
C ILE A 29 6.82 -5.34 0.92
N ALA A 30 7.74 -5.25 1.88
CA ALA A 30 8.48 -6.42 2.30
C ALA A 30 7.55 -7.35 3.10
N SER A 31 7.19 -8.50 2.52
CA SER A 31 6.59 -9.60 3.29
C SER A 31 7.68 -10.21 4.18
N TRP A 32 7.93 -9.62 5.34
CA TRP A 32 8.81 -10.26 6.33
C TRP A 32 8.08 -11.44 6.94
N GLY A 33 8.41 -12.63 6.44
CA GLY A 33 8.19 -13.92 7.08
C GLY A 33 6.74 -14.14 7.48
N SER A 34 5.99 -14.79 6.60
CA SER A 34 4.73 -15.48 6.89
C SER A 34 4.75 -16.10 8.30
N ARG A 35 4.29 -15.37 9.32
CA ARG A 35 3.95 -15.95 10.64
C ARG A 35 2.63 -16.71 10.55
N ASP A 36 1.88 -16.49 9.48
CA ASP A 36 0.78 -17.33 9.06
C ASP A 36 1.29 -18.37 8.06
N SER A 37 0.89 -19.62 8.27
CA SER A 37 1.33 -20.84 7.59
C SER A 37 1.10 -20.91 6.06
N CYS A 38 0.78 -19.81 5.39
CA CYS A 38 0.38 -19.76 3.99
C CYS A 38 1.22 -18.78 3.15
N GLN A 39 2.46 -19.14 2.80
CA GLN A 39 3.23 -18.43 1.75
C GLN A 39 2.47 -18.34 0.41
N HIS A 40 1.60 -19.32 0.13
CA HIS A 40 0.75 -19.33 -1.06
C HIS A 40 -0.28 -18.18 -1.08
N CYS A 41 -0.67 -17.67 0.09
CA CYS A 41 -1.66 -16.62 0.21
C CYS A 41 -1.09 -15.24 -0.17
N ASP A 42 0.18 -14.98 0.14
CA ASP A 42 0.86 -13.73 -0.23
C ASP A 42 1.12 -13.64 -1.73
N GLU A 43 1.65 -14.71 -2.34
CA GLU A 43 1.85 -14.79 -3.79
C GLU A 43 0.54 -14.59 -4.56
N PHE A 44 -0.53 -15.22 -4.07
CA PHE A 44 -1.87 -15.04 -4.61
C PHE A 44 -2.35 -13.58 -4.45
N ALA A 45 -2.22 -12.99 -3.26
CA ALA A 45 -2.65 -11.62 -2.99
C ALA A 45 -1.89 -10.59 -3.83
N TYR A 46 -0.57 -10.73 -3.98
CA TYR A 46 0.22 -9.87 -4.89
C TYR A 46 -0.32 -9.95 -6.32
N ARG A 47 -0.60 -11.16 -6.82
CA ARG A 47 -1.17 -11.33 -8.16
C ARG A 47 -2.55 -10.69 -8.28
N GLN A 48 -3.41 -10.82 -7.27
CA GLN A 48 -4.74 -10.20 -7.29
C GLN A 48 -4.66 -8.67 -7.30
N ILE A 49 -3.81 -8.06 -6.47
CA ILE A 49 -3.61 -6.61 -6.46
C ILE A 49 -3.03 -6.14 -7.80
N ALA A 50 -2.03 -6.84 -8.35
CA ALA A 50 -1.48 -6.55 -9.66
C ALA A 50 -2.54 -6.61 -10.77
N LEU A 51 -3.42 -7.61 -10.76
CA LEU A 51 -4.56 -7.69 -11.68
C LEU A 51 -5.50 -6.49 -11.52
N MET A 52 -5.78 -6.05 -10.29
CA MET A 52 -6.62 -4.88 -10.03
C MET A 52 -5.99 -3.58 -10.55
N ILE A 53 -4.67 -3.42 -10.44
CA ILE A 53 -3.92 -2.29 -11.01
C ILE A 53 -3.99 -2.33 -12.53
N VAL A 54 -3.58 -3.44 -13.16
CA VAL A 54 -3.52 -3.58 -14.62
C VAL A 54 -4.91 -3.43 -15.27
N SER A 55 -5.97 -3.89 -14.60
CA SER A 55 -7.34 -3.73 -15.07
C SER A 55 -7.98 -2.37 -14.76
N GLY A 56 -7.27 -1.48 -14.06
CA GLY A 56 -7.78 -0.14 -13.70
C GLY A 56 -8.87 -0.13 -12.63
N LYS A 57 -9.06 -1.24 -11.90
CA LYS A 57 -10.00 -1.32 -10.77
C LYS A 57 -9.53 -0.50 -9.57
N ILE A 58 -8.22 -0.30 -9.45
CA ILE A 58 -7.58 0.59 -8.48
C ILE A 58 -6.46 1.36 -9.18
N LYS A 59 -6.06 2.49 -8.60
CA LYS A 59 -4.77 3.12 -8.92
C LYS A 59 -3.79 2.82 -7.79
N ALA A 60 -2.52 2.61 -8.14
CA ALA A 60 -1.43 2.50 -7.19
C ALA A 60 -0.32 3.48 -7.55
N ARG A 61 0.25 4.17 -6.56
CA ARG A 61 1.39 5.08 -6.76
C ARG A 61 2.36 5.05 -5.60
N LYS A 62 3.65 5.02 -5.91
CA LYS A 62 4.70 5.28 -4.92
C LYS A 62 4.90 6.78 -4.80
N LEU A 63 4.85 7.29 -3.57
CA LEU A 63 5.22 8.66 -3.24
C LEU A 63 6.57 8.64 -2.52
N ASP A 64 7.44 9.57 -2.88
CA ASP A 64 8.77 9.72 -2.28
C ASP A 64 8.71 10.80 -1.18
N ASN A 65 8.72 10.36 0.08
CA ASN A 65 8.64 11.30 1.20
C ASN A 65 9.82 12.27 1.24
N TYR A 66 11.00 11.81 0.80
CA TYR A 66 12.22 12.59 0.90
C TYR A 66 12.14 13.87 0.06
N LYS A 67 11.45 13.81 -1.08
CA LYS A 67 11.26 14.96 -1.97
C LYS A 67 10.08 15.84 -1.58
N ALA A 68 9.01 15.23 -1.08
CA ALA A 68 7.77 15.92 -0.79
C ALA A 68 7.71 16.48 0.64
N ASN A 69 8.53 15.95 1.56
CA ASN A 69 8.56 16.31 2.97
C ASN A 69 7.14 16.29 3.58
N PHE A 70 6.36 15.22 3.33
CA PHE A 70 4.92 15.19 3.61
C PHE A 70 4.60 15.53 5.06
N TRP A 71 5.53 15.23 5.99
CA TRP A 71 5.33 15.37 7.43
C TRP A 71 6.21 16.44 8.10
N GLY A 72 6.84 17.34 7.31
CA GLY A 72 7.73 18.39 7.83
C GLY A 72 9.14 17.93 8.19
N GLU A 73 10.01 18.85 8.64
CA GLU A 73 11.45 18.61 8.86
C GLU A 73 11.79 17.43 9.79
N SER A 74 10.84 17.03 10.64
CA SER A 74 10.89 15.83 11.48
C SER A 74 10.95 14.51 10.70
N SER A 75 10.67 14.51 9.39
CA SER A 75 10.85 13.38 8.47
C SER A 75 12.31 13.09 8.11
N LYS A 76 13.27 13.95 8.51
CA LYS A 76 14.73 13.76 8.35
C LYS A 76 15.32 12.68 9.27
N LEU A 77 14.50 11.83 9.89
CA LEU A 77 14.97 10.66 10.63
C LEU A 77 15.72 9.74 9.65
N GLY A 78 16.99 9.47 9.98
CA GLY A 78 18.02 9.03 9.04
C GLY A 78 17.76 7.68 8.35
N ASP A 79 18.47 7.48 7.24
CA ASP A 79 18.59 6.17 6.58
C ASP A 79 19.29 5.21 7.53
N THR A 80 18.52 4.44 8.28
CA THR A 80 19.07 3.28 8.95
C THR A 80 18.11 2.12 8.73
N LYS A 81 18.69 1.02 8.24
CA LYS A 81 18.11 -0.33 8.18
C LYS A 81 17.74 -0.83 9.59
N HIS A 82 16.99 -0.05 10.37
CA HIS A 82 16.56 -0.45 11.69
C HIS A 82 15.38 -1.39 11.55
N LYS A 83 15.39 -2.43 12.40
CA LYS A 83 14.19 -3.20 12.68
C LYS A 83 13.17 -2.20 13.24
N HIS A 84 12.18 -1.85 12.44
CA HIS A 84 11.11 -0.95 12.86
C HIS A 84 10.43 -1.55 14.10
N GLY A 85 10.69 -0.92 15.25
CA GLY A 85 10.15 -1.32 16.55
C GLY A 85 8.88 -0.56 16.90
N LYS A 86 8.28 -0.93 18.04
CA LYS A 86 7.06 -0.28 18.55
C LYS A 86 7.19 1.24 18.68
N GLU A 87 8.35 1.73 19.12
CA GLU A 87 8.63 3.17 19.26
C GLU A 87 8.60 3.90 17.92
N TRP A 88 9.18 3.31 16.88
CA TRP A 88 9.17 3.88 15.54
C TRP A 88 7.74 3.94 14.98
N HIS A 89 7.01 2.84 15.10
CA HIS A 89 5.64 2.74 14.62
C HIS A 89 4.73 3.78 15.32
N GLN A 90 4.83 3.89 16.66
CA GLN A 90 4.10 4.89 17.42
C GLN A 90 4.51 6.32 17.05
N GLY A 91 5.82 6.57 16.85
CA GLY A 91 6.33 7.87 16.43
C GLY A 91 5.78 8.30 15.07
N MET A 92 5.70 7.38 14.12
CA MET A 92 5.06 7.62 12.81
C MET A 92 3.57 7.86 12.92
N MET A 93 2.84 7.05 13.69
CA MET A 93 1.42 7.29 13.92
C MET A 93 1.17 8.68 14.50
N ASN A 94 1.90 9.07 15.54
CA ASN A 94 1.75 10.39 16.18
C ASN A 94 2.06 11.54 15.21
N MET A 95 3.07 11.37 14.36
CA MET A 95 3.44 12.37 13.36
C MET A 95 2.34 12.57 12.31
N ILE A 96 1.78 11.47 11.81
CA ILE A 96 0.69 11.47 10.81
C ILE A 96 -0.59 12.05 11.42
N ASP A 97 -0.93 11.61 12.63
CA ASP A 97 -2.07 12.12 13.41
C ASP A 97 -1.96 13.64 13.61
N THR A 98 -0.81 14.12 14.11
CA THR A 98 -0.56 15.57 14.29
C THR A 98 -0.68 16.32 12.96
N TYR A 99 -0.12 15.77 11.88
CA TYR A 99 -0.16 16.41 10.57
C TYR A 99 -1.60 16.60 10.06
N PHE A 100 -2.45 15.60 10.17
CA PHE A 100 -3.83 15.68 9.68
C PHE A 100 -4.74 16.46 10.63
N THR A 101 -4.63 16.26 11.94
CA THR A 101 -5.43 16.99 12.93
C THR A 101 -5.16 18.51 12.88
N THR A 102 -3.91 18.93 12.72
CA THR A 102 -3.55 20.37 12.58
C THR A 102 -4.12 21.02 11.32
N GLN A 103 -4.52 20.21 10.32
CA GLN A 103 -5.20 20.67 9.11
C GLN A 103 -6.72 20.55 9.19
N GLY A 104 -7.28 20.16 10.34
CA GLY A 104 -8.71 20.07 10.58
C GLY A 104 -9.36 18.77 10.08
N PHE A 105 -8.59 17.71 9.87
CA PHE A 105 -9.12 16.37 9.60
C PHE A 105 -9.44 15.64 10.91
N ASP A 106 -10.46 14.78 10.88
CA ASP A 106 -10.77 13.86 11.96
C ASP A 106 -9.87 12.63 11.83
N VAL A 107 -9.03 12.38 12.83
CA VAL A 107 -8.14 11.21 12.87
C VAL A 107 -8.62 10.24 13.93
N THR A 108 -8.76 8.97 13.56
CA THR A 108 -9.15 7.88 14.46
C THR A 108 -8.05 6.83 14.47
N THR A 109 -7.62 6.40 15.66
CA THR A 109 -6.72 5.26 15.83
C THR A 109 -7.48 3.94 15.69
N GLU A 110 -6.85 2.98 15.04
CA GLU A 110 -7.38 1.63 14.85
C GLU A 110 -8.81 1.55 14.26
N PRO A 111 -9.18 2.31 13.21
CA PRO A 111 -10.52 2.24 12.64
C PRO A 111 -10.82 0.85 12.08
N ILE A 112 -12.09 0.45 12.12
CA ILE A 112 -12.54 -0.84 11.58
C ILE A 112 -12.48 -0.80 10.05
N LEU A 113 -11.92 -1.85 9.45
CA LEU A 113 -11.97 -2.13 8.02
C LEU A 113 -12.94 -3.29 7.73
N ASN A 114 -13.24 -3.55 6.46
CA ASN A 114 -13.97 -4.77 6.09
C ASN A 114 -13.22 -6.04 6.49
N ASN A 115 -11.88 -5.98 6.55
CA ASN A 115 -11.03 -7.02 7.10
C ASN A 115 -9.98 -6.41 8.04
N GLY A 116 -10.16 -6.65 9.34
CA GLY A 116 -9.24 -6.19 10.39
C GLY A 116 -9.40 -4.71 10.74
N ARG A 117 -8.28 -4.07 11.08
CA ARG A 117 -8.18 -2.65 11.42
C ARG A 117 -6.98 -2.03 10.70
N ALA A 118 -7.07 -0.74 10.39
CA ALA A 118 -5.90 0.06 10.00
C ALA A 118 -5.19 0.59 11.25
N ASP A 119 -4.03 1.23 11.11
CA ASP A 119 -3.39 1.90 12.25
C ASP A 119 -4.05 3.26 12.52
N LEU A 120 -4.34 4.00 11.43
CA LEU A 120 -5.06 5.27 11.46
C LEU A 120 -6.12 5.34 10.37
N GLY A 121 -7.20 6.05 10.66
CA GLY A 121 -8.19 6.53 9.70
C GLY A 121 -8.23 8.04 9.72
N VAL A 122 -8.27 8.65 8.55
CA VAL A 122 -8.31 10.11 8.37
C VAL A 122 -9.55 10.42 7.55
N PHE A 123 -10.41 11.28 8.11
CA PHE A 123 -11.74 11.56 7.59
C PHE A 123 -11.96 13.07 7.47
N TYR A 124 -12.71 13.46 6.44
CA TYR A 124 -13.15 14.83 6.25
C TYR A 124 -14.39 14.84 5.34
N ASP A 125 -15.41 15.60 5.70
CA ASP A 125 -16.68 15.60 4.97
C ASP A 125 -16.49 16.01 3.50
N GLY A 126 -17.11 15.25 2.59
CA GLY A 126 -16.95 15.42 1.15
C GLY A 126 -15.58 15.05 0.56
N LYS A 127 -14.70 14.38 1.33
CA LYS A 127 -13.44 13.79 0.83
C LYS A 127 -13.48 12.27 0.92
N LYS A 128 -12.57 11.61 0.22
CA LYS A 128 -12.38 10.15 0.34
C LYS A 128 -11.75 9.84 1.69
N ASP A 129 -12.25 8.80 2.34
CA ASP A 129 -11.65 8.26 3.56
C ASP A 129 -10.24 7.72 3.27
N LEU A 130 -9.30 8.03 4.16
CA LEU A 130 -7.92 7.59 4.06
C LEU A 130 -7.60 6.64 5.22
N TYR A 131 -7.17 5.42 4.90
CA TYR A 131 -6.72 4.42 5.86
C TYR A 131 -5.21 4.23 5.76
N VAL A 132 -4.51 4.31 6.88
CA VAL A 132 -3.05 4.29 6.93
C VAL A 132 -2.55 3.04 7.65
N GLU A 133 -1.55 2.40 7.05
CA GLU A 133 -0.82 1.27 7.62
C GLU A 133 0.67 1.63 7.71
N VAL A 134 1.27 1.51 8.90
CA VAL A 134 2.64 1.90 9.21
C VAL A 134 3.47 0.66 9.51
N GLY A 135 4.55 0.48 8.76
CA GLY A 135 5.48 -0.63 8.91
C GLY A 135 5.03 -1.89 8.16
N THR A 136 4.85 -3.00 8.87
CA THR A 136 4.59 -4.30 8.22
C THR A 136 3.13 -4.42 7.81
N VAL A 137 2.89 -4.56 6.51
CA VAL A 137 1.54 -4.69 5.95
C VAL A 137 1.26 -6.14 5.55
N SER A 138 0.13 -6.68 6.00
CA SER A 138 -0.39 -7.95 5.47
C SER A 138 -0.95 -7.71 4.07
N ILE A 139 -0.28 -8.25 3.05
CA ILE A 139 -0.70 -8.08 1.66
C ILE A 139 -2.05 -8.77 1.39
N TYR A 140 -2.35 -9.85 2.10
CA TYR A 140 -3.64 -10.54 2.02
C TYR A 140 -4.78 -9.67 2.59
N LYS A 141 -4.60 -9.08 3.78
CA LYS A 141 -5.56 -8.11 4.36
C LYS A 141 -5.78 -6.94 3.40
N MET A 142 -4.69 -6.40 2.85
CA MET A 142 -4.73 -5.29 1.89
C MET A 142 -5.55 -5.67 0.65
N TRP A 143 -5.33 -6.85 0.07
CA TRP A 143 -6.11 -7.33 -1.06
C TRP A 143 -7.61 -7.37 -0.77
N ILE A 144 -8.02 -7.95 0.37
CA ILE A 144 -9.45 -8.03 0.74
C ILE A 144 -10.04 -6.62 0.85
N ASN A 145 -9.36 -5.72 1.56
CA ASN A 145 -9.87 -4.36 1.75
C ASN A 145 -9.94 -3.58 0.43
N LEU A 146 -8.92 -3.65 -0.43
CA LEU A 146 -8.96 -3.05 -1.77
C LEU A 146 -10.09 -3.60 -2.64
N SER A 147 -10.40 -4.90 -2.51
CA SER A 147 -11.45 -5.53 -3.31
C SER A 147 -12.87 -5.16 -2.84
N THR A 148 -13.05 -4.90 -1.55
CA THR A 148 -14.37 -4.75 -0.90
C THR A 148 -14.72 -3.31 -0.51
N MET A 149 -13.73 -2.46 -0.22
CA MET A 149 -13.95 -1.06 0.15
C MET A 149 -13.82 -0.17 -1.09
N LYS A 150 -14.82 0.69 -1.33
CA LYS A 150 -14.90 1.56 -2.51
C LYS A 150 -14.78 3.02 -2.11
N ASN A 151 -14.37 3.85 -3.07
CA ASN A 151 -14.23 5.29 -2.90
C ASN A 151 -13.35 5.71 -1.70
N CYS A 152 -12.30 4.94 -1.40
CA CYS A 152 -11.36 5.22 -0.32
C CYS A 152 -9.91 5.15 -0.79
N ILE A 153 -9.00 5.59 0.08
CA ILE A 153 -7.56 5.56 -0.15
C ILE A 153 -6.91 4.72 0.95
N PHE A 154 -5.98 3.85 0.56
CA PHE A 154 -5.08 3.16 1.48
C PHE A 154 -3.66 3.69 1.31
N LEU A 155 -3.00 4.05 2.40
CA LEU A 155 -1.63 4.54 2.41
C LEU A 155 -0.77 3.61 3.27
N CYS A 156 0.10 2.87 2.60
CA CYS A 156 1.09 2.03 3.25
C CYS A 156 2.41 2.80 3.42
N ILE A 157 2.95 2.80 4.64
CA ILE A 157 4.20 3.45 5.00
C ILE A 157 5.16 2.38 5.52
N PRO A 158 5.73 1.54 4.64
CA PRO A 158 6.63 0.46 5.04
C PRO A 158 7.93 0.96 5.67
N ALA A 159 8.35 2.18 5.35
CA ALA A 159 9.53 2.87 5.87
C ALA A 159 9.37 4.39 5.71
N GLU A 160 10.22 5.16 6.36
CA GLU A 160 10.16 6.63 6.48
C GLU A 160 10.09 7.36 5.13
N ARG A 161 10.75 6.80 4.11
CA ARG A 161 10.89 7.41 2.78
C ARG A 161 9.95 6.86 1.72
N THR A 162 9.28 5.76 2.02
CA THR A 162 8.43 5.08 1.03
C THR A 162 7.00 5.16 1.50
N LEU A 163 6.17 5.84 0.72
CA LEU A 163 4.72 5.74 0.84
C LEU A 163 4.20 5.07 -0.42
N LEU A 164 3.23 4.20 -0.23
CA LEU A 164 2.54 3.51 -1.30
C LEU A 164 1.05 3.73 -1.12
N GLU A 165 0.48 4.48 -2.04
CA GLU A 165 -0.93 4.82 -2.04
C GLU A 165 -1.69 3.92 -3.01
N PHE A 166 -2.84 3.43 -2.57
CA PHE A 166 -3.83 2.75 -3.38
C PHE A 166 -5.15 3.50 -3.31
N GLU A 167 -5.73 3.83 -4.46
CA GLU A 167 -7.01 4.50 -4.58
C GLU A 167 -8.05 3.55 -5.18
N THR A 168 -9.19 3.40 -4.50
CA THR A 168 -10.34 2.65 -5.00
C THR A 168 -11.40 3.58 -5.61
N PHE A 169 -12.12 3.05 -6.60
CA PHE A 169 -13.19 3.74 -7.34
C PHE A 169 -14.55 3.15 -7.00
#